data_AF-A0AAW6IS62-F1
#
_entry.id   AF-A0AAW6IS62-F1
#
_cell.length_a   1.000
_cell.length_b   1.000
_cell.length_c   1.000
_cell.angle_alpha   90.00
_cell.angle_beta   90.00
_cell.angle_gamma   90.00
#
_symmetry.space_group_name_H-M   'P 1'
#
loop_
_entity.id
_entity.type
_entity.pdbx_description
1 polymer ?
#
loop_
_entity_poly.entity_id
_entity_poly.type
_entity_poly.pdbx_seq_one_letter_code
_entity_poly.pdbx_strand_id
1 'polypeptide(L)'
;MEISDVDDWFKVNETEITSIVELFKSDKCLRRVELGSMKYISQNCENSSPQETKIKEIQSKLTSLGVVLAVAHTFDDGNFVASILINRRGIAVSGGGLEISYWEKFPVYLNDELECGAIEALYKEKWYAEILSSEDPCL
;
A
#
# COMPACT_ATOMS: atom_id res chain seq x y z
N MET A 1 -0.85 -1.11 16.18
CA MET A 1 -2.15 -1.15 15.50
C MET A 1 -2.38 -2.60 15.16
N GLU A 2 -3.46 -3.17 15.68
CA GLU A 2 -3.94 -4.48 15.26
C GLU A 2 -4.80 -4.31 14.00
N ILE A 3 -5.06 -5.40 13.26
CA ILE A 3 -5.85 -5.34 12.02
C ILE A 3 -7.26 -4.75 12.26
N SER A 4 -7.86 -5.09 13.41
CA SER A 4 -9.16 -4.57 13.85
C SER A 4 -9.23 -3.06 14.03
N ASP A 5 -8.09 -2.39 14.25
CA ASP A 5 -8.02 -0.93 14.42
C ASP A 5 -7.84 -0.20 13.07
N VAL A 6 -7.51 -0.92 11.99
CA VAL A 6 -7.15 -0.32 10.70
C VAL A 6 -8.33 0.37 10.06
N ASP A 7 -9.53 -0.19 10.18
CA ASP A 7 -10.73 0.39 9.57
C ASP A 7 -11.04 1.79 10.12
N ASP A 8 -10.90 1.96 11.44
CA ASP A 8 -11.11 3.26 12.08
C ASP A 8 -9.97 4.24 11.78
N TRP A 9 -8.72 3.77 11.73
CA TRP A 9 -7.60 4.60 11.27
C TRP A 9 -7.79 5.03 9.81
N PHE A 10 -8.27 4.15 8.95
CA PHE A 10 -8.54 4.44 7.55
C PHE A 10 -9.65 5.49 7.40
N LYS A 11 -10.75 5.39 8.15
CA LYS A 11 -11.81 6.42 8.16
C LYS A 11 -11.28 7.82 8.50
N VAL A 12 -10.38 7.91 9.48
CA VAL A 12 -9.78 9.19 9.89
C VAL A 12 -8.86 9.78 8.80
N ASN A 13 -8.20 8.91 8.02
CA ASN A 13 -7.16 9.28 7.07
C ASN A 13 -7.56 9.07 5.59
N GLU A 14 -8.85 8.84 5.32
CA GLU A 14 -9.36 8.38 4.03
C GLU A 14 -8.94 9.29 2.88
N THR A 15 -8.99 10.61 3.11
CA THR A 15 -8.69 11.62 2.08
C THR A 15 -7.22 11.54 1.64
N GLU A 16 -6.29 11.56 2.59
CA GLU A 16 -4.86 11.44 2.34
C GLU A 16 -4.50 10.11 1.66
N ILE A 17 -5.04 8.99 2.16
CA ILE A 17 -4.76 7.64 1.63
C ILE A 17 -5.31 7.50 0.21
N THR A 18 -6.54 7.94 -0.04
CA THR A 18 -7.14 7.91 -1.38
C THR A 18 -6.34 8.78 -2.35
N SER A 19 -5.88 9.96 -1.91
CA SER A 19 -5.06 10.85 -2.74
C SER A 19 -3.71 10.24 -3.12
N ILE A 20 -3.07 9.46 -2.25
CA ILE A 20 -1.86 8.69 -2.61
C ILE A 20 -2.16 7.71 -3.74
N VAL A 21 -3.28 6.97 -3.64
CA VAL A 21 -3.69 6.02 -4.67
C VAL A 21 -3.96 6.70 -6.01
N GLU A 22 -4.60 7.87 -6.01
CA GLU A 22 -4.85 8.67 -7.21
C GLU A 22 -3.55 9.14 -7.87
N LEU A 23 -2.55 9.55 -7.09
CA LEU A 23 -1.24 9.95 -7.60
C LEU A 23 -0.56 8.79 -8.34
N PHE A 24 -0.59 7.58 -7.77
CA PHE A 24 -0.09 6.37 -8.44
C PHE A 24 -0.88 6.03 -9.70
N LYS A 25 -2.22 6.05 -9.65
CA LYS A 25 -3.06 5.79 -10.84
C LYS A 25 -2.80 6.77 -11.98
N SER A 26 -2.52 8.03 -11.66
CA SER A 26 -2.21 9.07 -12.64
C SER A 26 -0.84 8.89 -13.31
N ASP A 27 0.01 8.01 -12.80
CA ASP A 27 1.40 7.86 -13.23
C ASP A 27 1.87 6.41 -13.17
N LYS A 28 1.74 5.69 -14.29
CA LYS A 28 2.19 4.29 -14.40
C LYS A 28 3.70 4.12 -14.18
N CYS A 29 4.47 5.20 -14.24
CA CYS A 29 5.89 5.16 -13.96
C CYS A 29 6.19 5.03 -12.46
N LEU A 30 5.31 5.56 -11.59
CA LEU A 30 5.46 5.47 -10.14
C LEU A 30 5.07 4.08 -9.65
N ARG A 31 6.02 3.41 -9.02
CA ARG A 31 5.84 2.06 -8.45
C ARG A 31 6.05 2.03 -6.94
N ARG A 32 6.96 2.84 -6.42
CA ARG A 32 7.34 2.80 -5.01
C ARG A 32 7.79 4.17 -4.56
N VAL A 33 7.29 4.61 -3.42
CA VAL A 33 7.74 5.82 -2.75
C VAL A 33 7.98 5.51 -1.28
N GLU A 34 9.18 5.80 -0.82
CA GLU A 34 9.55 5.69 0.58
C GLU A 34 9.75 7.07 1.19
N LEU A 35 9.38 7.20 2.45
CA LEU A 35 9.65 8.41 3.23
C LEU A 35 11.16 8.70 3.36
N GLY A 36 11.98 7.65 3.28
CA GLY A 36 13.44 7.74 3.31
C GLY A 36 14.05 8.17 1.96
N SER A 37 15.14 7.50 1.58
CA SER A 37 15.87 7.83 0.36
C SER A 37 15.33 7.12 -0.86
N MET A 38 15.10 7.87 -1.94
CA MET A 38 14.74 7.33 -3.26
C MET A 38 15.96 6.86 -4.08
N LYS A 39 17.19 7.00 -3.56
CA LYS A 39 18.45 6.80 -4.31
C LYS A 39 18.61 5.41 -4.94
N TYR A 40 17.99 4.39 -4.34
CA TYR A 40 18.12 2.99 -4.77
C TYR A 40 16.78 2.39 -5.24
N ILE A 41 15.75 3.22 -5.41
CA ILE A 41 14.42 2.78 -5.76
C ILE A 41 14.21 3.02 -7.25
N SER A 42 14.21 1.93 -8.03
CA SER A 42 13.86 1.99 -9.45
C SER A 42 12.37 2.20 -9.62
N GLN A 43 12.00 3.18 -10.44
CA GLN A 43 10.66 3.35 -10.97
C GLN A 43 10.48 2.50 -12.24
N ASN A 44 9.27 2.42 -12.78
CA ASN A 44 8.99 1.68 -14.02
C ASN A 44 9.52 2.39 -15.27
N CYS A 45 9.75 3.70 -15.19
CA CYS A 45 10.26 4.52 -16.28
C CYS A 45 11.50 5.30 -15.81
N GLU A 46 12.22 5.90 -16.76
CA GLU A 46 13.26 6.88 -16.45
C GLU A 46 12.68 8.08 -15.69
N ASN A 47 13.46 8.59 -14.73
CA ASN A 47 13.05 9.70 -13.87
C ASN A 47 12.81 10.97 -14.67
N SER A 48 11.66 11.61 -14.45
CA SER A 48 11.30 12.91 -15.05
C SER A 48 10.92 13.93 -13.96
N SER A 49 10.99 15.22 -14.26
CA SER A 49 10.64 16.27 -13.28
C SER A 49 9.18 16.21 -12.76
N PRO A 50 8.17 15.78 -13.56
CA PRO A 50 6.83 15.55 -13.02
C PRO A 50 6.78 14.42 -11.99
N GLN A 51 7.56 13.35 -12.18
CA GLN A 51 7.63 12.23 -11.23
C GLN A 51 8.26 12.67 -9.91
N GLU A 52 9.34 13.46 -9.95
CA GLU A 52 9.95 13.99 -8.72
C GLU A 52 8.97 14.82 -7.89
N THR A 53 8.11 15.59 -8.56
CA THR A 53 7.06 16.37 -7.89
C THR A 53 6.04 15.46 -7.21
N LYS A 54 5.54 14.44 -7.91
CA LYS A 54 4.59 13.47 -7.34
C LYS A 54 5.23 12.63 -6.23
N ILE A 55 6.50 12.26 -6.35
CA ILE A 55 7.26 11.56 -5.29
C ILE A 55 7.27 12.41 -4.03
N LYS A 56 7.63 13.70 -4.13
CA LYS A 56 7.63 14.61 -2.97
C LYS A 56 6.24 14.79 -2.37
N GLU A 57 5.22 14.85 -3.20
CA GLU A 57 3.83 14.94 -2.73
C GLU A 57 3.42 13.68 -1.96
N ILE A 58 3.70 12.48 -2.49
CA ILE A 58 3.46 11.22 -1.79
C ILE A 58 4.27 11.18 -0.48
N GLN A 59 5.57 11.53 -0.50
CA GLN A 59 6.39 11.57 0.71
C GLN A 59 5.83 12.50 1.80
N SER A 60 5.29 13.66 1.41
CA SER A 60 4.61 14.57 2.36
C SER A 60 3.38 13.92 2.98
N LYS A 61 2.57 13.19 2.20
CA LYS A 61 1.39 12.47 2.70
C LYS A 61 1.78 11.28 3.58
N LEU A 62 2.82 10.53 3.22
CA LEU A 62 3.36 9.46 4.08
C LEU A 62 3.84 10.03 5.43
N THR A 63 4.48 11.20 5.41
CA THR A 63 4.89 11.92 6.63
C THR A 63 3.70 12.27 7.52
N SER A 64 2.62 12.83 6.96
CA SER A 64 1.44 13.23 7.75
C SER A 64 0.71 12.03 8.33
N LEU A 65 0.70 10.91 7.60
CA LEU A 65 0.12 9.64 8.03
C LEU A 65 1.00 8.90 9.06
N GLY A 66 2.27 9.30 9.22
CA GLY A 66 3.23 8.60 10.08
C GLY A 66 3.66 7.23 9.56
N VAL A 67 3.60 7.01 8.24
CA VAL A 67 3.92 5.74 7.57
C VAL A 67 5.16 5.89 6.68
N VAL A 68 5.76 4.76 6.27
CA VAL A 68 7.12 4.78 5.68
C VAL A 68 7.17 4.44 4.19
N LEU A 69 6.17 3.76 3.66
CA LEU A 69 6.22 3.17 2.32
C LEU A 69 4.82 3.13 1.70
N ALA A 70 4.76 3.51 0.43
CA ALA A 70 3.65 3.16 -0.44
C ALA A 70 4.16 2.58 -1.75
N VAL A 71 3.44 1.60 -2.27
CA VAL A 71 3.75 0.90 -3.51
C VAL A 71 2.51 0.83 -4.38
N ALA A 72 2.71 0.75 -5.68
CA ALA A 72 1.66 0.47 -6.63
C ALA A 72 2.13 -0.48 -7.71
N HIS A 73 1.20 -1.25 -8.24
CA HIS A 73 1.46 -2.15 -9.35
C HIS A 73 0.25 -2.18 -10.28
N THR A 74 0.52 -2.25 -11.58
CA THR A 74 -0.48 -2.55 -12.60
C THR A 74 -0.09 -3.87 -13.22
N PHE A 75 -0.97 -4.86 -13.09
CA PHE A 75 -0.79 -6.19 -13.65
C PHE A 75 -1.00 -6.16 -15.18
N ASP A 76 -0.55 -7.21 -15.87
CA ASP A 76 -0.67 -7.33 -17.33
C ASP A 76 -2.12 -7.33 -17.82
N ASP A 77 -3.06 -7.77 -16.98
CA ASP A 77 -4.50 -7.74 -17.26
C ASP A 77 -5.15 -6.34 -17.04
N GLY A 78 -4.33 -5.36 -16.66
CA GLY A 78 -4.76 -3.99 -16.39
C GLY A 78 -5.29 -3.75 -14.98
N ASN A 79 -5.33 -4.78 -14.11
CA ASN A 79 -5.74 -4.60 -12.72
C ASN A 79 -4.72 -3.74 -11.97
N PHE A 80 -5.19 -2.83 -11.13
CA PHE A 80 -4.35 -1.91 -10.37
C PHE A 80 -4.48 -2.17 -8.87
N VAL A 81 -3.32 -2.23 -8.21
CA VAL A 81 -3.22 -2.26 -6.75
C VAL A 81 -2.30 -1.16 -6.26
N ALA A 82 -2.67 -0.55 -5.14
CA ALA A 82 -1.77 0.33 -4.39
C ALA A 82 -1.84 -0.01 -2.90
N SER A 83 -0.69 -0.22 -2.29
CA SER A 83 -0.55 -0.62 -0.89
C SER A 83 0.22 0.44 -0.11
N ILE A 84 -0.21 0.73 1.11
CA ILE A 84 0.46 1.61 2.06
C ILE A 84 0.82 0.79 3.29
N LEU A 85 2.11 0.72 3.59
CA LEU A 85 2.62 -0.02 4.74
C LEU A 85 2.47 0.84 6.01
N ILE A 86 1.50 0.49 6.86
CA ILE A 86 1.17 1.20 8.09
C ILE A 86 2.24 0.97 9.14
N ASN A 87 2.66 -0.28 9.32
CA ASN A 87 3.74 -0.62 10.22
C ASN A 87 4.55 -1.82 9.72
N ARG A 88 5.79 -1.92 10.20
CA ARG A 88 6.65 -3.09 10.02
C ARG A 88 6.97 -3.67 11.38
N ARG A 89 6.64 -4.93 11.60
CA ARG A 89 6.99 -5.70 12.81
C ARG A 89 8.15 -6.64 12.46
N GLY A 90 9.38 -6.27 12.84
CA GLY A 90 10.55 -7.17 12.77
C GLY A 90 11.80 -6.59 12.11
N ILE A 91 12.97 -7.10 12.52
CA ILE A 91 14.29 -6.66 12.06
C ILE A 91 14.68 -7.42 10.80
N ALA A 92 14.80 -6.68 9.69
CA ALA A 92 15.59 -6.94 8.48
C ALA A 92 15.38 -8.22 7.62
N VAL A 93 14.83 -9.34 8.10
CA VAL A 93 14.81 -10.58 7.28
C VAL A 93 13.62 -11.52 7.48
N SER A 94 12.84 -11.37 8.56
CA SER A 94 11.63 -12.18 8.85
C SER A 94 10.48 -11.27 9.34
N GLY A 95 10.33 -10.13 8.69
CA GLY A 95 9.45 -9.06 9.17
C GLY A 95 8.01 -9.29 8.74
N GLY A 96 7.12 -9.34 9.72
CA GLY A 96 5.71 -9.11 9.48
C GLY A 96 5.39 -7.61 9.37
N GLY A 97 4.14 -7.29 9.12
CA GLY A 97 3.69 -5.91 8.95
C GLY A 97 2.20 -5.81 8.85
N LEU A 98 1.73 -4.58 8.67
CA LEU A 98 0.34 -4.28 8.45
C LEU A 98 0.27 -3.29 7.30
N GLU A 99 -0.47 -3.64 6.26
CA GLU A 99 -0.73 -2.75 5.14
C GLU A 99 -2.22 -2.56 4.89
N ILE A 100 -2.52 -1.45 4.23
CA ILE A 100 -3.82 -1.20 3.62
C ILE A 100 -3.63 -1.12 2.10
N SER A 101 -4.50 -1.82 1.38
CA SER A 101 -4.39 -2.00 -0.06
C SER A 101 -5.69 -1.63 -0.74
N TYR A 102 -5.60 -0.75 -1.74
CA TYR A 102 -6.66 -0.52 -2.70
C TYR A 102 -6.51 -1.52 -3.85
N TRP A 103 -7.55 -2.30 -4.12
CA TRP A 103 -7.63 -3.22 -5.24
C TRP A 103 -8.73 -2.80 -6.21
N GLU A 104 -8.37 -2.44 -7.45
CA GLU A 104 -9.39 -2.07 -8.43
C GLU A 104 -10.37 -3.21 -8.73
N LYS A 105 -9.84 -4.43 -8.75
CA LYS A 105 -10.55 -5.71 -8.71
C LYS A 105 -9.83 -6.64 -7.75
N PHE A 106 -10.51 -7.09 -6.70
CA PHE A 106 -9.93 -8.02 -5.73
C PHE A 106 -9.67 -9.38 -6.40
N PRO A 107 -8.46 -9.96 -6.25
CA PRO A 107 -8.09 -11.20 -6.92
C PRO A 107 -8.71 -12.42 -6.24
N VAL A 108 -9.20 -13.36 -7.06
CA VAL A 108 -9.85 -14.60 -6.57
C VAL A 108 -8.91 -15.46 -5.74
N TYR A 109 -7.60 -15.45 -6.03
CA TYR A 109 -6.62 -16.26 -5.30
C TYR A 109 -6.38 -15.78 -3.86
N LEU A 110 -6.82 -14.56 -3.49
CA LEU A 110 -6.76 -14.05 -2.11
C LEU A 110 -8.06 -14.29 -1.33
N ASN A 111 -9.03 -15.02 -1.90
CA ASN A 111 -10.27 -15.30 -1.18
C ASN A 111 -10.05 -16.16 0.06
N ASP A 112 -9.14 -17.13 0.01
CA ASP A 112 -8.83 -18.00 1.16
C ASP A 112 -8.26 -17.16 2.33
N GLU A 113 -7.45 -16.16 2.02
CA GLU A 113 -6.88 -15.20 2.99
C GLU A 113 -7.94 -14.29 3.60
N LEU A 114 -8.95 -13.90 2.81
CA LEU A 114 -10.11 -13.17 3.29
C LEU A 114 -10.98 -14.03 4.21
N GLU A 115 -11.15 -15.32 3.89
CA GLU A 115 -11.94 -16.26 4.68
C GLU A 115 -11.27 -16.61 6.02
N CYS A 116 -9.94 -16.72 6.04
CA CYS A 116 -9.17 -17.06 7.24
C CYS A 116 -8.86 -15.85 8.15
N GLY A 117 -9.11 -14.61 7.66
CA GLY A 117 -8.89 -13.37 8.41
C GLY A 117 -7.47 -12.81 8.31
N ALA A 118 -6.64 -13.33 7.40
CA ALA A 118 -5.34 -12.76 7.07
C ALA A 118 -5.48 -11.41 6.34
N ILE A 119 -6.54 -11.31 5.53
CA ILE A 119 -7.02 -10.08 4.90
C ILE A 119 -8.39 -9.75 5.48
N GLU A 120 -8.62 -8.47 5.78
CA GLU A 120 -9.93 -7.95 6.17
C GLU A 120 -10.40 -6.89 5.18
N ALA A 121 -11.64 -7.02 4.70
CA ALA A 121 -12.27 -5.95 3.91
C ALA A 121 -12.62 -4.77 4.82
N LEU A 122 -12.27 -3.56 4.38
CA LEU A 122 -12.56 -2.32 5.10
C LEU A 122 -13.95 -1.77 4.74
N TYR A 123 -14.42 -0.75 5.48
CA TYR A 123 -15.77 -0.19 5.30
C TYR A 123 -16.03 0.34 3.89
N LYS A 124 -14.96 0.78 3.19
CA LYS A 124 -15.05 1.30 1.83
C LYS A 124 -14.72 0.19 0.86
N GLU A 125 -15.60 0.00 -0.12
CA GLU A 125 -15.39 -0.97 -1.19
C GLU A 125 -13.99 -0.80 -1.82
N LYS A 126 -13.37 -1.93 -2.18
CA LYS A 126 -12.04 -2.03 -2.80
C LYS A 126 -10.86 -1.80 -1.86
N TRP A 127 -11.11 -1.56 -0.57
CA TRP A 127 -10.06 -1.39 0.42
C TRP A 127 -9.99 -2.60 1.35
N TYR A 128 -8.77 -3.03 1.60
CA TYR A 128 -8.47 -4.23 2.37
C TYR A 128 -7.29 -3.95 3.29
N ALA A 129 -7.29 -4.51 4.49
CA ALA A 129 -6.14 -4.55 5.38
C ALA A 129 -5.54 -5.96 5.37
N GLU A 130 -4.22 -6.05 5.43
CA GLU A 130 -3.52 -7.33 5.37
C GLU A 130 -2.41 -7.37 6.42
N ILE A 131 -2.35 -8.47 7.17
CA ILE A 131 -1.20 -8.79 8.01
C ILE A 131 -0.15 -9.45 7.13
N LEU A 132 0.94 -8.72 6.89
CA LEU A 132 2.10 -9.29 6.20
C LEU A 132 2.79 -10.26 7.16
N SER A 133 2.99 -11.50 6.74
CA SER A 133 3.70 -12.54 7.50
C SER A 133 4.67 -13.29 6.60
N SER A 134 5.76 -13.80 7.18
CA SER A 134 6.66 -14.74 6.49
C SER A 134 6.15 -16.18 6.53
N GLU A 135 5.15 -16.45 7.36
CA GLU A 135 4.45 -17.72 7.48
C GLU A 135 3.13 -17.63 6.72
N ASP A 136 2.65 -18.76 6.19
CA ASP A 136 1.33 -18.80 5.57
C ASP A 136 0.28 -18.49 6.63
N PRO A 137 -0.47 -17.39 6.49
CA PRO A 137 -1.36 -16.92 7.56
C PRO A 137 -2.62 -17.80 7.69
N CYS A 138 -2.87 -18.71 6.74
CA CYS A 138 -4.04 -19.59 6.75
C CYS A 138 -3.71 -21.08 6.94
N LEU A 139 -2.47 -21.45 7.28
CA LEU A 139 -2.06 -22.85 7.57
C LEU A 139 -2.25 -23.26 9.04
#